data_AF-A0A4Q5RLZ9-F1
#
_entry.id   AF-A0A4Q5RLZ9-F1
#
_cell.length_a   1.000
_cell.length_b   1.000
_cell.length_c   1.000
_cell.angle_alpha   90.00
_cell.angle_beta   90.00
_cell.angle_gamma   90.00
#
_symmetry.space_group_name_H-M   'P 1'
#
loop_
_entity.id
_entity.type
_entity.pdbx_description
1 polymer ?
#
loop_
_entity_poly.entity_id
_entity_poly.type
_entity_poly.pdbx_seq_one_letter_code
_entity_poly.pdbx_strand_id
1 'polypeptide(L)'
;MTEWPLDWQGLVDEAVRRRKEEGHTQKSLAALAGVSVPTVNGFEQGDIKLRLEKVFNILEALGMVVLPSAPGSFAAFVRAARQRWSQLVAPLPAGHPSRQPLGRVSYAYEIAGTDSDLSLGSLRTILSGLPDTSGWPPFWAPHKEGMRPVIRDGLIECWIGNPDADRFLTDAASSDFWQVTSDLKAYLQRGFPEDGTANLAPGTIFDVALPVWRTAELFSQILHLAKALELSPDRRLRFECRYEGLGGRELISWAAPLRRGVLHEGMRSRTANISLTAELSLAGLTSNFNDVVHETLAPLYELFDGFDATQQFVTSEIAEFQNAMLRLGHNPMPATP
;
A
#
# COMPACT_ATOMS: atom_id res chain seq x y z
N MET A 1 25.97 39.20 -1.90
CA MET A 1 24.86 38.23 -1.82
C MET A 1 25.47 36.93 -1.36
N THR A 2 25.22 36.53 -0.13
CA THR A 2 25.68 35.24 0.41
C THR A 2 24.99 34.12 -0.36
N GLU A 3 25.75 33.37 -1.16
CA GLU A 3 25.28 32.12 -1.77
C GLU A 3 24.83 31.19 -0.66
N TRP A 4 23.52 31.09 -0.48
CA TRP A 4 22.94 30.03 0.33
C TRP A 4 23.20 28.72 -0.42
N PRO A 5 23.69 27.65 0.23
CA PRO A 5 24.12 26.42 -0.44
C PRO A 5 22.98 25.64 -1.11
N LEU A 6 21.74 26.09 -0.96
CA LEU A 6 20.54 25.46 -1.45
C LEU A 6 19.62 26.52 -2.06
N ASP A 7 19.04 26.24 -3.22
CA ASP A 7 18.00 27.09 -3.82
C ASP A 7 16.73 27.00 -2.98
N TRP A 8 16.69 27.79 -1.92
CA TRP A 8 15.60 27.80 -0.94
C TRP A 8 14.28 28.21 -1.56
N GLN A 9 14.30 29.23 -2.43
CA GLN A 9 13.08 29.69 -3.09
C GLN A 9 12.56 28.64 -4.06
N GLY A 10 13.43 28.01 -4.86
CA GLY A 10 13.04 26.91 -5.74
C GLY A 10 12.45 25.72 -4.98
N LEU A 11 12.99 25.39 -3.80
CA LEU A 11 12.45 24.35 -2.92
C LEU A 11 11.04 24.70 -2.40
N VAL A 12 10.84 25.93 -1.95
CA VAL A 12 9.55 26.42 -1.45
C VAL A 12 8.52 26.46 -2.58
N ASP A 13 8.90 26.93 -3.77
CA ASP A 13 8.02 27.02 -4.93
C ASP A 13 7.53 25.62 -5.36
N GLU A 14 8.43 24.63 -5.40
CA GLU A 14 8.08 23.24 -5.68
C GLU A 14 7.15 22.65 -4.61
N ALA A 15 7.39 22.94 -3.33
CA ALA A 15 6.53 22.50 -2.24
C ALA A 15 5.11 23.09 -2.34
N VAL A 16 5.00 24.39 -2.64
CA VAL A 16 3.72 25.06 -2.86
C VAL A 16 2.99 24.48 -4.06
N ARG A 17 3.72 24.18 -5.15
CA ARG A 17 3.15 23.53 -6.35
C ARG A 17 2.55 22.17 -6.00
N ARG A 18 3.32 21.29 -5.35
CA ARG A 18 2.85 19.95 -4.95
C ARG A 18 1.67 19.99 -4.00
N ARG A 19 1.72 20.83 -2.97
CA ARG A 19 0.59 21.01 -2.04
C ARG A 19 -0.70 21.33 -2.79
N LYS A 20 -0.64 22.22 -3.78
CA LYS A 20 -1.80 22.63 -4.59
C LYS A 20 -2.28 21.50 -5.51
N GLU A 21 -1.35 20.78 -6.14
CA GLU A 21 -1.68 19.62 -6.99
C GLU A 21 -2.31 18.47 -6.20
N GLU A 22 -1.86 18.27 -4.96
CA GLU A 22 -2.41 17.30 -4.00
C GLU A 22 -3.69 17.81 -3.30
N GLY A 23 -4.17 19.01 -3.64
CA GLY A 23 -5.41 19.58 -3.10
C GLY A 23 -5.34 19.99 -1.62
N HIS A 24 -4.16 20.01 -1.01
CA HIS A 24 -3.99 20.34 0.40
C HIS A 24 -4.12 21.84 0.67
N THR A 25 -4.89 22.21 1.70
CA THR A 25 -4.87 23.56 2.28
C THR A 25 -3.64 23.70 3.18
N GLN A 26 -3.22 24.93 3.51
CA GLN A 26 -2.16 25.12 4.53
C GLN A 26 -2.54 24.45 5.86
N LYS A 27 -3.83 24.44 6.21
CA LYS A 27 -4.34 23.78 7.42
C LYS A 27 -4.19 22.26 7.35
N SER A 28 -4.56 21.63 6.24
CA SER A 28 -4.44 20.17 6.08
C SER A 28 -2.97 19.74 5.99
N LEU A 29 -2.12 20.51 5.30
CA LEU A 29 -0.68 20.23 5.28
C LEU A 29 -0.07 20.36 6.69
N ALA A 30 -0.48 21.34 7.50
CA ALA A 30 0.03 21.48 8.85
C ALA A 30 -0.31 20.25 9.72
N ALA A 31 -1.53 19.72 9.56
CA ALA A 31 -1.96 18.49 10.23
C ALA A 31 -1.12 17.28 9.78
N LEU A 32 -0.92 17.12 8.47
CA LEU A 32 -0.11 16.03 7.89
C LEU A 32 1.35 16.07 8.37
N ALA A 33 1.94 17.26 8.40
CA ALA A 33 3.33 17.46 8.80
C ALA A 33 3.53 17.50 10.34
N GLY A 34 2.47 17.46 11.14
CA GLY A 34 2.58 17.60 12.60
C GLY A 34 3.17 18.96 13.03
N VAL A 35 2.81 20.03 12.31
CA VAL A 35 3.29 21.40 12.56
C VAL A 35 2.12 22.38 12.68
N SER A 36 2.38 23.62 13.08
CA SER A 36 1.33 24.64 13.18
C SER A 36 1.04 25.29 11.82
N VAL A 37 -0.20 25.75 11.59
CA VAL A 37 -0.54 26.49 10.35
C VAL A 37 0.35 27.72 10.13
N PRO A 38 0.70 28.52 11.17
CA PRO A 38 1.71 29.58 11.02
C PRO A 38 3.08 29.08 10.56
N THR A 39 3.48 27.87 10.94
CA THR A 39 4.74 27.26 10.48
C THR A 39 4.70 26.95 8.98
N VAL A 40 3.58 26.41 8.48
CA VAL A 40 3.38 26.20 7.03
C VAL A 40 3.37 27.52 6.29
N ASN A 41 2.63 28.52 6.79
CA ASN A 41 2.59 29.84 6.16
C ASN A 41 3.98 30.49 6.14
N GLY A 42 4.73 30.46 7.24
CA GLY A 42 6.10 30.96 7.28
C GLY A 42 7.01 30.28 6.27
N PHE A 43 6.87 28.96 6.10
CA PHE A 43 7.64 28.20 5.11
C PHE A 43 7.30 28.63 3.68
N GLU A 44 6.01 28.77 3.37
CA GLU A 44 5.55 29.22 2.04
C GLU A 44 5.92 30.67 1.73
N GLN A 45 6.15 31.51 2.75
CA GLN A 45 6.69 32.86 2.58
C GLN A 45 8.22 32.89 2.43
N GLY A 46 8.88 31.72 2.41
CA GLY A 46 10.33 31.61 2.29
C GLY A 46 11.09 31.93 3.58
N ASP A 47 10.47 31.82 4.77
CA ASP A 47 11.15 32.10 6.04
C ASP A 47 12.27 31.08 6.33
N ILE A 48 13.51 31.53 6.22
CA ILE A 48 14.72 30.74 6.51
C ILE A 48 15.00 30.57 8.00
N LYS A 49 14.27 31.26 8.89
CA LYS A 49 14.46 31.18 10.35
C LYS A 49 13.71 30.01 10.98
N LEU A 50 12.93 29.26 10.19
CA LEU A 50 12.23 28.08 10.66
C LEU A 50 13.20 27.01 11.16
N ARG A 51 12.78 26.28 12.19
CA ARG A 51 13.54 25.11 12.65
C ARG A 51 13.60 24.09 11.52
N LEU A 52 14.81 23.61 11.20
CA LEU A 52 15.07 22.67 10.11
C LEU A 52 14.20 21.41 10.21
N GLU A 53 13.97 20.89 11.41
CA GLU A 53 13.03 19.78 11.67
C GLU A 53 11.62 20.05 11.10
N LYS A 54 11.08 21.26 11.29
CA LYS A 54 9.72 21.60 10.83
C LYS A 54 9.65 21.76 9.33
N VAL A 55 10.69 22.32 8.72
CA VAL A 55 10.85 22.36 7.26
C VAL A 55 10.84 20.94 6.69
N PHE A 56 11.62 20.05 7.32
CA PHE A 56 11.73 18.66 6.92
C PHE A 56 10.41 17.89 7.05
N ASN A 57 9.65 18.09 8.13
CA ASN A 57 8.32 17.50 8.27
C ASN A 57 7.35 17.97 7.16
N ILE A 58 7.39 19.25 6.79
CA ILE A 58 6.56 19.80 5.70
C ILE A 58 6.92 19.16 4.37
N LEU A 59 8.22 19.08 4.07
CA LEU A 59 8.73 18.47 2.84
C LEU A 59 8.45 16.95 2.80
N GLU A 60 8.48 16.26 3.94
CA GLU A 60 8.13 14.83 4.03
C GLU A 60 6.64 14.61 3.76
N ALA A 61 5.77 15.44 4.33
CA ALA A 61 4.33 15.39 4.08
C ALA A 61 3.96 15.61 2.60
N LEU A 62 4.79 16.35 1.84
CA LEU A 62 4.65 16.57 0.39
C LEU A 62 5.44 15.57 -0.46
N GLY A 63 6.00 14.52 0.16
CA GLY A 63 6.79 13.49 -0.52
C GLY A 63 8.03 14.04 -1.24
N MET A 64 8.58 15.18 -0.81
CA MET A 64 9.75 15.83 -1.39
C MET A 64 11.05 15.36 -0.76
N VAL A 65 11.01 15.02 0.53
CA VAL A 65 12.14 14.49 1.26
C VAL A 65 11.72 13.28 2.08
N VAL A 66 12.73 12.57 2.52
CA VAL A 66 12.63 11.35 3.30
C VAL A 66 13.40 11.61 4.57
N LEU A 67 12.71 11.72 5.72
CA LEU A 67 13.42 11.97 6.97
C LEU A 67 14.13 10.71 7.45
N PRO A 68 15.25 10.86 8.17
CA PRO A 68 15.82 9.76 8.92
C PRO A 68 14.77 9.31 9.93
N SER A 69 14.10 8.20 9.65
CA SER A 69 13.26 7.56 10.65
C SER A 69 14.16 6.91 11.68
N ALA A 70 13.70 6.86 12.94
CA ALA A 70 14.42 6.13 13.98
C ALA A 70 14.77 4.72 13.46
N PRO A 71 16.03 4.26 13.58
CA PRO A 71 16.41 2.92 13.16
C PRO A 71 15.45 1.87 13.73
N GLY A 72 14.96 0.98 12.87
CA GLY A 72 13.98 -0.05 13.25
C GLY A 72 12.53 0.42 13.35
N SER A 73 12.21 1.68 13.03
CA SER A 73 10.80 2.11 12.97
C SER A 73 10.07 1.54 11.75
N PHE A 74 8.74 1.52 11.82
CA PHE A 74 7.90 1.10 10.70
C PHE A 74 8.17 1.89 9.41
N ALA A 75 8.29 3.22 9.49
CA ALA A 75 8.62 4.06 8.33
C ALA A 75 10.01 3.75 7.75
N ALA A 76 11.01 3.46 8.61
CA ALA A 76 12.33 3.04 8.15
C ALA A 76 12.27 1.71 7.39
N PHE A 77 11.49 0.75 7.91
CA PHE A 77 11.27 -0.54 7.28
C PHE A 77 10.60 -0.42 5.91
N VAL A 78 9.49 0.31 5.79
CA VAL A 78 8.79 0.53 4.51
C VAL A 78 9.71 1.16 3.46
N ARG A 79 10.49 2.16 3.88
CA ARG A 79 11.47 2.83 3.02
C ARG A 79 12.57 1.88 2.54
N ALA A 80 13.11 1.06 3.43
CA ALA A 80 14.12 0.06 3.10
C ALA A 80 13.56 -1.00 2.13
N ALA A 81 12.32 -1.46 2.32
CA ALA A 81 11.66 -2.39 1.43
C ALA A 81 11.48 -1.82 0.01
N ARG A 82 11.02 -0.57 -0.12
CA ARG A 82 10.92 0.14 -1.41
C ARG A 82 12.27 0.30 -2.10
N GLN A 83 13.31 0.64 -1.34
CA GLN A 83 14.68 0.76 -1.86
C GLN A 83 15.21 -0.60 -2.35
N ARG A 84 14.97 -1.65 -1.57
CA ARG A 84 15.37 -3.03 -1.92
C ARG A 84 14.70 -3.49 -3.20
N TRP A 85 13.38 -3.30 -3.34
CA TRP A 85 12.68 -3.56 -4.59
C TRP A 85 13.28 -2.79 -5.77
N SER A 86 13.56 -1.50 -5.58
CA SER A 86 14.16 -0.65 -6.62
C SER A 86 15.52 -1.18 -7.09
N GLN A 87 16.34 -1.70 -6.18
CA GLN A 87 17.61 -2.35 -6.52
C GLN A 87 17.42 -3.65 -7.30
N LEU A 88 16.44 -4.48 -6.92
CA LEU A 88 16.15 -5.75 -7.59
C LEU A 88 15.71 -5.53 -9.05
N VAL A 89 14.95 -4.47 -9.31
CA VAL A 89 14.41 -4.22 -10.65
C VAL A 89 15.26 -3.27 -11.50
N ALA A 90 16.23 -2.56 -10.91
CA ALA A 90 17.15 -1.66 -11.61
C ALA A 90 17.86 -2.30 -12.83
N PRO A 91 18.35 -3.55 -12.78
CA PRO A 91 19.00 -4.18 -13.93
C PRO A 91 18.01 -4.61 -15.04
N LEU A 92 16.70 -4.58 -14.79
CA LEU A 92 15.71 -5.05 -15.75
C LEU A 92 15.42 -3.99 -16.83
N PRO A 93 15.08 -4.41 -18.08
CA PRO A 93 14.65 -3.49 -19.13
C PRO A 93 13.51 -2.57 -18.68
N ALA A 94 13.45 -1.33 -19.19
CA ALA A 94 12.49 -0.31 -18.72
C ALA A 94 11.01 -0.75 -18.75
N GLY A 95 10.61 -1.49 -19.79
CA GLY A 95 9.25 -2.03 -19.94
C GLY A 95 9.03 -3.39 -19.29
N HIS A 96 9.98 -3.95 -18.56
CA HIS A 96 9.85 -5.28 -17.97
C HIS A 96 8.70 -5.31 -16.94
N PRO A 97 7.74 -6.26 -17.01
CA PRO A 97 6.55 -6.25 -16.15
C PRO A 97 6.85 -6.24 -14.64
N SER A 98 7.92 -6.91 -14.21
CA SER A 98 8.34 -6.91 -12.80
C SER A 98 8.83 -5.55 -12.29
N ARG A 99 9.08 -4.56 -13.17
CA ARG A 99 9.28 -3.15 -12.79
C ARG A 99 7.98 -2.44 -12.46
N GLN A 100 6.82 -3.04 -12.78
CA GLN A 100 5.48 -2.48 -12.59
C GLN A 100 5.41 -1.03 -13.12
N PRO A 101 5.70 -0.81 -14.43
CA PRO A 101 5.93 0.52 -14.97
C PRO A 101 4.66 1.37 -15.12
N LEU A 102 3.49 0.74 -15.22
CA LEU A 102 2.22 1.43 -15.46
C LEU A 102 1.46 1.78 -14.19
N GLY A 103 1.68 1.02 -13.12
CA GLY A 103 1.00 1.24 -11.85
C GLY A 103 1.18 0.07 -10.91
N ARG A 104 0.98 0.35 -9.62
CA ARG A 104 1.14 -0.61 -8.54
C ARG A 104 0.41 -0.16 -7.29
N VAL A 105 0.20 -1.12 -6.40
CA VAL A 105 -0.12 -0.88 -4.99
C VAL A 105 0.97 -1.47 -4.11
N SER A 106 1.31 -0.75 -3.05
CA SER A 106 2.06 -1.31 -1.92
C SER A 106 1.20 -1.29 -0.67
N TYR A 107 1.30 -2.34 0.12
CA TYR A 107 0.69 -2.50 1.43
C TYR A 107 1.77 -2.70 2.46
N ALA A 108 1.64 -2.07 3.61
CA ALA A 108 2.54 -2.27 4.73
C ALA A 108 1.75 -2.27 6.04
N TYR A 109 2.19 -3.06 7.00
CA TYR A 109 1.65 -3.00 8.35
C TYR A 109 2.68 -3.31 9.42
N GLU A 110 2.37 -2.88 10.64
CA GLU A 110 3.07 -3.22 11.87
C GLU A 110 2.04 -3.64 12.92
N ILE A 111 2.23 -4.82 13.52
CA ILE A 111 1.46 -5.24 14.71
C ILE A 111 2.34 -4.96 15.94
N ALA A 112 2.09 -3.83 16.59
CA ALA A 112 2.93 -3.32 17.68
C ALA A 112 3.01 -4.29 18.85
N GLY A 113 4.23 -4.49 19.36
CA GLY A 113 4.53 -5.25 20.57
C GLY A 113 5.92 -5.87 20.51
N THR A 114 6.53 -6.07 21.67
CA THR A 114 7.95 -6.40 21.84
C THR A 114 8.22 -7.88 22.11
N ASP A 115 7.16 -8.67 22.29
CA ASP A 115 7.23 -9.90 23.08
C ASP A 115 7.25 -11.16 22.22
N SER A 116 8.08 -11.21 21.18
CA SER A 116 8.24 -12.47 20.47
C SER A 116 9.70 -12.84 20.29
N ASP A 117 10.12 -13.88 21.01
CA ASP A 117 11.25 -14.76 20.66
C ASP A 117 10.97 -15.55 19.36
N LEU A 118 10.19 -14.98 18.45
CA LEU A 118 9.76 -15.60 17.22
C LEU A 118 10.93 -15.63 16.25
N SER A 119 11.51 -16.82 16.09
CA SER A 119 12.53 -17.02 15.06
C SER A 119 11.94 -16.77 13.67
N LEU A 120 12.74 -16.21 12.76
CA LEU A 120 12.35 -16.03 11.35
C LEU A 120 12.01 -17.37 10.66
N GLY A 121 12.62 -18.47 11.12
CA GLY A 121 12.30 -19.82 10.66
C GLY A 121 10.86 -20.21 11.00
N SER A 122 10.47 -20.02 12.26
CA SER A 122 9.10 -20.27 12.73
C SER A 122 8.09 -19.35 12.04
N LEU A 123 8.39 -18.06 11.94
CA LEU A 123 7.52 -17.10 11.26
C LEU A 123 7.31 -17.46 9.79
N ARG A 124 8.36 -17.87 9.08
CA ARG A 124 8.25 -18.32 7.68
C ARG A 124 7.34 -19.54 7.54
N THR A 125 7.46 -20.51 8.46
CA THR A 125 6.58 -21.68 8.49
C THR A 125 5.13 -21.29 8.73
N ILE A 126 4.88 -20.37 9.67
CA ILE A 126 3.53 -19.86 9.95
C ILE A 126 2.95 -19.15 8.73
N LEU A 127 3.69 -18.22 8.13
CA LEU A 127 3.26 -17.49 6.92
C LEU A 127 2.91 -18.44 5.77
N SER A 128 3.71 -19.49 5.56
CA SER A 128 3.49 -20.48 4.49
C SER A 128 2.32 -21.42 4.79
N GLY A 129 1.88 -21.52 6.04
CA GLY A 129 0.78 -22.37 6.49
C GLY A 129 -0.54 -21.63 6.73
N LEU A 130 -0.59 -20.32 6.45
CA LEU A 130 -1.84 -19.56 6.55
C LEU A 130 -2.86 -20.06 5.50
N PRO A 131 -4.18 -19.95 5.77
CA PRO A 131 -5.19 -20.35 4.82
C PRO A 131 -5.10 -19.58 3.51
N ASP A 132 -5.27 -20.26 2.38
CA ASP A 132 -5.40 -19.61 1.07
C ASP A 132 -6.71 -18.81 1.02
N THR A 133 -6.58 -17.49 0.92
CA THR A 133 -7.71 -16.57 0.82
C THR A 133 -8.19 -16.36 -0.62
N SER A 134 -7.32 -16.61 -1.60
CA SER A 134 -7.62 -16.61 -3.04
C SER A 134 -6.57 -17.41 -3.81
N GLY A 135 -6.66 -17.43 -5.15
CA GLY A 135 -5.63 -18.02 -6.01
C GLY A 135 -4.29 -17.28 -6.05
N TRP A 136 -4.22 -16.05 -5.54
CA TRP A 136 -2.98 -15.27 -5.45
C TRP A 136 -2.96 -14.38 -4.19
N PRO A 137 -2.89 -15.01 -3.00
CA PRO A 137 -3.13 -14.31 -1.74
C PRO A 137 -1.99 -13.33 -1.39
N PRO A 138 -2.23 -12.37 -0.48
CA PRO A 138 -1.18 -11.53 0.09
C PRO A 138 -0.08 -12.38 0.73
N PHE A 139 1.18 -12.00 0.54
CA PHE A 139 2.34 -12.72 1.06
C PHE A 139 2.42 -14.20 0.65
N TRP A 140 1.90 -14.53 -0.54
CA TRP A 140 2.01 -15.87 -1.09
C TRP A 140 3.47 -16.35 -1.09
N ALA A 141 3.67 -17.55 -0.55
CA ALA A 141 4.98 -18.14 -0.27
C ALA A 141 5.22 -19.36 -1.17
N PRO A 142 5.76 -19.18 -2.39
CA PRO A 142 6.01 -20.30 -3.28
C PRO A 142 7.15 -21.20 -2.77
N HIS A 143 7.13 -22.46 -3.16
CA HIS A 143 8.20 -23.42 -2.82
C HIS A 143 9.31 -23.51 -3.87
N LYS A 144 9.07 -23.01 -5.10
CA LYS A 144 9.99 -23.15 -6.22
C LYS A 144 11.28 -22.35 -6.01
N GLU A 145 12.41 -22.97 -6.32
CA GLU A 145 13.73 -22.32 -6.23
C GLU A 145 13.77 -21.06 -7.11
N GLY A 146 14.47 -20.02 -6.65
CA GLY A 146 14.56 -18.73 -7.34
C GLY A 146 13.41 -17.76 -7.06
N MET A 147 12.27 -18.23 -6.55
CA MET A 147 11.14 -17.39 -6.13
C MET A 147 10.65 -17.64 -4.70
N ARG A 148 11.11 -18.72 -4.04
CA ARG A 148 10.72 -19.03 -2.65
C ARG A 148 11.21 -17.98 -1.65
N PRO A 149 10.49 -17.78 -0.52
CA PRO A 149 10.95 -16.88 0.53
C PRO A 149 12.28 -17.33 1.15
N VAL A 150 13.19 -16.37 1.34
CA VAL A 150 14.50 -16.56 1.94
C VAL A 150 14.67 -15.70 3.18
N ILE A 151 15.44 -16.19 4.16
CA ILE A 151 15.84 -15.39 5.30
C ILE A 151 17.12 -14.64 4.92
N ARG A 152 17.08 -13.31 4.97
CA ARG A 152 18.18 -12.43 4.56
C ARG A 152 18.16 -11.17 5.41
N ASP A 153 19.33 -10.71 5.85
CA ASP A 153 19.49 -9.45 6.59
C ASP A 153 18.53 -9.26 7.79
N GLY A 154 18.24 -10.35 8.51
CA GLY A 154 17.35 -10.32 9.68
C GLY A 154 15.85 -10.24 9.37
N LEU A 155 15.44 -10.49 8.12
CA LEU A 155 14.03 -10.56 7.70
C LEU A 155 13.78 -11.73 6.74
N ILE A 156 12.50 -11.98 6.45
CA ILE A 156 12.07 -12.88 5.37
C ILE A 156 11.81 -12.01 4.14
N GLU A 157 12.43 -12.34 3.01
CA GLU A 157 12.24 -11.66 1.72
C GLU A 157 11.73 -12.65 0.68
N CYS A 158 10.78 -12.22 -0.14
CA CYS A 158 10.32 -12.96 -1.31
C CYS A 158 10.23 -12.02 -2.50
N TRP A 159 10.87 -12.40 -3.60
CA TRP A 159 10.79 -11.68 -4.86
C TRP A 159 10.31 -12.63 -5.94
N ILE A 160 9.00 -12.59 -6.19
CA ILE A 160 8.37 -13.40 -7.23
C ILE A 160 8.76 -12.85 -8.60
N GLY A 161 8.98 -11.55 -8.73
CA GLY A 161 9.41 -10.85 -9.94
C GLY A 161 10.77 -11.25 -10.56
N ASN A 162 11.47 -12.27 -10.04
CA ASN A 162 12.81 -12.66 -10.48
C ASN A 162 12.84 -13.19 -11.93
N PRO A 163 13.47 -12.50 -12.90
CA PRO A 163 13.47 -12.92 -14.31
C PRO A 163 14.16 -14.27 -14.54
N ASP A 164 15.06 -14.68 -13.65
CA ASP A 164 15.81 -15.93 -13.75
C ASP A 164 15.04 -17.12 -13.15
N ALA A 165 13.93 -16.86 -12.45
CA ALA A 165 13.06 -17.91 -11.94
C ALA A 165 12.16 -18.43 -13.06
N ASP A 166 12.06 -19.75 -13.18
CA ASP A 166 11.11 -20.40 -14.08
C ASP A 166 9.68 -20.17 -13.56
N ARG A 167 8.94 -19.24 -14.18
CA ARG A 167 7.63 -18.77 -13.73
C ARG A 167 6.61 -18.86 -14.84
N PHE A 168 5.41 -19.35 -14.50
CA PHE A 168 4.31 -19.45 -15.46
C PHE A 168 3.66 -18.09 -15.76
N LEU A 169 3.48 -17.26 -14.73
CA LEU A 169 2.94 -15.91 -14.86
C LEU A 169 4.09 -14.89 -14.77
N THR A 170 4.17 -14.01 -15.77
CA THR A 170 5.24 -13.01 -15.89
C THR A 170 4.71 -11.59 -16.00
N ASP A 171 3.42 -11.37 -15.76
CA ASP A 171 2.79 -10.05 -15.76
C ASP A 171 3.13 -9.26 -14.48
N ALA A 172 2.72 -7.99 -14.44
CA ALA A 172 3.02 -7.08 -13.33
C ALA A 172 2.32 -7.46 -12.02
N ALA A 173 1.10 -8.02 -12.09
CA ALA A 173 0.30 -8.39 -10.93
C ALA A 173 0.73 -9.74 -10.31
N SER A 174 1.42 -10.57 -11.09
CA SER A 174 2.07 -11.80 -10.63
C SER A 174 3.55 -11.61 -10.24
N SER A 175 4.05 -10.38 -10.30
CA SER A 175 5.46 -10.03 -9.99
C SER A 175 5.58 -9.38 -8.62
N ASP A 176 5.08 -10.05 -7.58
CA ASP A 176 5.13 -9.53 -6.21
C ASP A 176 6.54 -9.40 -5.66
N PHE A 177 6.69 -8.46 -4.75
CA PHE A 177 7.80 -8.37 -3.82
C PHE A 177 7.26 -8.16 -2.42
N TRP A 178 7.73 -8.95 -1.45
CA TRP A 178 7.32 -8.78 -0.07
C TRP A 178 8.44 -9.09 0.93
N GLN A 179 8.34 -8.46 2.10
CA GLN A 179 9.24 -8.65 3.23
C GLN A 179 8.46 -8.72 4.54
N VAL A 180 8.94 -9.54 5.49
CA VAL A 180 8.39 -9.63 6.85
C VAL A 180 9.52 -9.75 7.88
N THR A 181 9.45 -8.99 8.97
CA THR A 181 10.42 -9.01 10.08
C THR A 181 9.89 -9.83 11.27
N SER A 182 10.78 -10.24 12.17
CA SER A 182 10.40 -10.97 13.40
C SER A 182 9.58 -10.14 14.38
N ASP A 183 9.67 -8.80 14.31
CA ASP A 183 8.87 -7.86 15.09
C ASP A 183 7.56 -7.44 14.38
N LEU A 184 7.09 -8.29 13.45
CA LEU A 184 5.78 -8.21 12.78
C LEU A 184 5.54 -6.91 12.00
N LYS A 185 6.59 -6.42 11.33
CA LYS A 185 6.45 -5.46 10.22
C LYS A 185 6.41 -6.24 8.92
N ALA A 186 5.47 -5.90 8.05
CA ALA A 186 5.29 -6.55 6.77
C ALA A 186 5.11 -5.52 5.65
N TYR A 187 5.64 -5.84 4.46
CA TYR A 187 5.53 -5.03 3.25
C TYR A 187 5.23 -5.94 2.06
N LEU A 188 4.28 -5.57 1.22
CA LEU A 188 3.91 -6.23 -0.04
C LEU A 188 3.76 -5.18 -1.13
N GLN A 189 4.32 -5.42 -2.32
CA GLN A 189 4.10 -4.61 -3.51
C GLN A 189 3.66 -5.48 -4.68
N ARG A 190 2.62 -5.03 -5.40
CA ARG A 190 1.98 -5.75 -6.51
C ARG A 190 1.57 -4.78 -7.61
N GLY A 191 1.78 -5.16 -8.88
CA GLY A 191 1.29 -4.42 -10.04
C GLY A 191 -0.23 -4.55 -10.21
N PHE A 192 -0.85 -3.66 -10.97
CA PHE A 192 -2.30 -3.72 -11.20
C PHE A 192 -2.68 -4.89 -12.14
N PRO A 193 -3.61 -5.79 -11.75
CA PRO A 193 -4.05 -6.91 -12.60
C PRO A 193 -4.61 -6.50 -13.96
N GLU A 194 -5.29 -5.37 -14.03
CA GLU A 194 -5.84 -4.80 -15.25
C GLU A 194 -4.78 -4.47 -16.30
N ASP A 195 -3.53 -4.20 -15.90
CA ASP A 195 -2.44 -3.86 -16.83
C ASP A 195 -1.81 -5.10 -17.50
N GLY A 196 -2.07 -6.29 -16.98
CA GLY A 196 -1.57 -7.56 -17.52
C GLY A 196 -2.51 -8.26 -18.50
N THR A 197 -3.71 -7.71 -18.73
CA THR A 197 -4.79 -8.40 -19.46
C THR A 197 -4.83 -7.99 -20.93
N ALA A 198 -4.89 -8.96 -21.84
CA ALA A 198 -4.87 -8.71 -23.30
C ALA A 198 -6.10 -7.95 -23.85
N ASN A 199 -7.22 -7.95 -23.12
CA ASN A 199 -8.49 -7.37 -23.57
C ASN A 199 -8.69 -5.91 -23.16
N LEU A 200 -7.72 -5.32 -22.47
CA LEU A 200 -7.74 -3.93 -22.02
C LEU A 200 -6.45 -3.23 -22.45
N ALA A 201 -6.54 -1.94 -22.76
CA ALA A 201 -5.35 -1.15 -22.98
C ALA A 201 -4.63 -0.93 -21.62
N PRO A 202 -3.38 -1.39 -21.45
CA PRO A 202 -2.67 -1.22 -20.18
C PRO A 202 -2.53 0.25 -19.78
N GLY A 203 -2.60 0.56 -18.49
CA GLY A 203 -2.44 1.93 -18.00
C GLY A 203 -3.66 2.83 -18.16
N THR A 204 -4.79 2.32 -18.67
CA THR A 204 -5.95 3.17 -19.02
C THR A 204 -7.11 3.08 -18.05
N ILE A 205 -7.21 2.00 -17.27
CA ILE A 205 -8.32 1.76 -16.36
C ILE A 205 -7.84 1.43 -14.95
N PHE A 206 -8.71 1.63 -13.98
CA PHE A 206 -8.55 1.18 -12.60
C PHE A 206 -9.82 0.44 -12.21
N ASP A 207 -9.68 -0.80 -11.73
CA ASP A 207 -10.87 -1.59 -11.39
C ASP A 207 -11.53 -1.09 -10.11
N VAL A 208 -12.86 -0.97 -10.12
CA VAL A 208 -13.63 -0.45 -8.99
C VAL A 208 -13.71 -1.43 -7.81
N ALA A 209 -13.65 -2.74 -8.05
CA ALA A 209 -13.86 -3.77 -7.02
C ALA A 209 -12.54 -4.26 -6.40
N LEU A 210 -11.47 -4.36 -7.21
CA LEU A 210 -10.20 -4.91 -6.76
C LEU A 210 -9.59 -4.21 -5.53
N PRO A 211 -9.61 -2.87 -5.38
CA PRO A 211 -9.10 -2.22 -4.16
C PRO A 211 -9.81 -2.69 -2.90
N VAL A 212 -11.14 -2.87 -2.94
CA VAL A 212 -11.93 -3.43 -1.83
C VAL A 212 -11.49 -4.85 -1.54
N TRP A 213 -11.48 -5.72 -2.56
CA TRP A 213 -11.20 -7.14 -2.37
C TRP A 213 -9.79 -7.36 -1.84
N ARG A 214 -8.79 -6.65 -2.36
CA ARG A 214 -7.38 -6.79 -1.92
C ARG A 214 -7.14 -6.24 -0.53
N THR A 215 -7.81 -5.15 -0.16
CA THR A 215 -7.69 -4.60 1.20
C THR A 215 -8.37 -5.51 2.21
N ALA A 216 -9.56 -6.03 1.90
CA ALA A 216 -10.25 -7.02 2.72
C ALA A 216 -9.41 -8.30 2.87
N GLU A 217 -8.90 -8.84 1.76
CA GLU A 217 -8.05 -10.03 1.77
C GLU A 217 -6.79 -9.85 2.64
N LEU A 218 -6.15 -8.68 2.57
CA LEU A 218 -5.00 -8.35 3.39
C LEU A 218 -5.35 -8.26 4.88
N PHE A 219 -6.46 -7.62 5.24
CA PHE A 219 -6.93 -7.58 6.62
C PHE A 219 -7.28 -8.98 7.15
N SER A 220 -7.87 -9.85 6.33
CA SER A 220 -8.04 -11.26 6.67
C SER A 220 -6.72 -11.98 6.91
N GLN A 221 -5.70 -11.73 6.08
CA GLN A 221 -4.36 -12.29 6.26
C GLN A 221 -3.73 -11.84 7.58
N ILE A 222 -3.87 -10.56 7.94
CA ILE A 222 -3.41 -10.01 9.24
C ILE A 222 -4.11 -10.73 10.41
N LEU A 223 -5.43 -10.92 10.33
CA LEU A 223 -6.18 -11.61 11.39
C LEU A 223 -5.82 -13.10 11.49
N HIS A 224 -5.59 -13.78 10.36
CA HIS A 224 -5.10 -15.16 10.35
C HIS A 224 -3.70 -15.27 10.97
N LEU A 225 -2.79 -14.36 10.63
CA LEU A 225 -1.46 -14.30 11.23
C LEU A 225 -1.53 -14.04 12.74
N ALA A 226 -2.34 -13.06 13.15
CA ALA A 226 -2.53 -12.74 14.56
C ALA A 226 -3.08 -13.93 15.36
N LYS A 227 -4.05 -14.67 14.79
CA LYS A 227 -4.59 -15.88 15.38
C LYS A 227 -3.54 -17.00 15.48
N ALA A 228 -2.75 -17.22 14.42
CA ALA A 228 -1.72 -18.26 14.39
C ALA A 228 -0.56 -17.98 15.38
N LEU A 229 -0.33 -16.71 15.69
CA LEU A 229 0.66 -16.26 16.67
C LEU A 229 0.06 -16.05 18.07
N GLU A 230 -1.23 -16.32 18.28
CA GLU A 230 -1.93 -16.12 19.55
C GLU A 230 -1.78 -14.70 20.12
N LEU A 231 -1.81 -13.70 19.22
CA LEU A 231 -1.61 -12.31 19.61
C LEU A 231 -2.79 -11.77 20.42
N SER A 232 -2.48 -10.92 21.42
CA SER A 232 -3.52 -10.21 22.16
C SER A 232 -4.38 -9.35 21.22
N PRO A 233 -5.72 -9.40 21.36
CA PRO A 233 -6.64 -8.63 20.52
C PRO A 233 -6.48 -7.10 20.71
N ASP A 234 -5.85 -6.65 21.79
CA ASP A 234 -5.60 -5.24 22.07
C ASP A 234 -4.35 -4.68 21.37
N ARG A 235 -3.52 -5.55 20.73
CA ARG A 235 -2.33 -5.09 20.02
C ARG A 235 -2.71 -4.08 18.95
N ARG A 236 -1.95 -2.98 18.89
CA ARG A 236 -2.14 -1.93 17.90
C ARG A 236 -1.65 -2.41 16.53
N LEU A 237 -2.48 -2.22 15.53
CA LEU A 237 -2.18 -2.37 14.12
C LEU A 237 -2.00 -0.98 13.53
N ARG A 238 -0.83 -0.74 12.93
CA ARG A 238 -0.62 0.37 11.99
C ARG A 238 -0.61 -0.20 10.59
N PHE A 239 -1.36 0.42 9.69
CA PHE A 239 -1.50 0.02 8.30
C PHE A 239 -1.25 1.23 7.38
N GLU A 240 -0.51 1.01 6.30
CA GLU A 240 -0.31 1.95 5.20
C GLU A 240 -0.57 1.22 3.89
N CYS A 241 -1.27 1.85 2.95
CA CYS A 241 -1.21 1.45 1.55
C CYS A 241 -0.96 2.65 0.65
N ARG A 242 -0.29 2.40 -0.47
CA ARG A 242 0.10 3.43 -1.42
C ARG A 242 -0.19 2.94 -2.83
N TYR A 243 -1.01 3.70 -3.56
CA TYR A 243 -1.31 3.48 -4.96
C TYR A 243 -0.50 4.46 -5.80
N GLU A 244 0.09 3.97 -6.90
CA GLU A 244 0.90 4.76 -7.83
C GLU A 244 0.52 4.43 -9.27
N GLY A 245 0.62 5.43 -10.14
CA GLY A 245 0.26 5.30 -11.55
C GLY A 245 -1.25 5.42 -11.82
N LEU A 246 -1.98 6.16 -10.97
CA LEU A 246 -3.43 6.38 -11.09
C LEU A 246 -3.79 7.44 -12.15
N GLY A 247 -2.86 8.34 -12.47
CA GLY A 247 -3.14 9.52 -13.30
C GLY A 247 -3.64 9.15 -14.70
N GLY A 248 -4.80 9.68 -15.09
CA GLY A 248 -5.43 9.44 -16.39
C GLY A 248 -6.26 8.17 -16.49
N ARG A 249 -6.20 7.27 -15.47
CA ARG A 249 -7.00 6.04 -15.44
C ARG A 249 -8.47 6.34 -15.22
N GLU A 250 -9.31 5.57 -15.88
CA GLU A 250 -10.77 5.58 -15.71
C GLU A 250 -11.23 4.45 -14.79
N LEU A 251 -12.11 4.77 -13.85
CA LEU A 251 -12.71 3.79 -12.95
C LEU A 251 -13.73 2.95 -13.72
N ILE A 252 -13.50 1.63 -13.82
CA ILE A 252 -14.42 0.71 -14.49
C ILE A 252 -14.70 -0.54 -13.64
N SER A 253 -15.78 -1.26 -13.96
CA SER A 253 -16.05 -2.58 -13.40
C SER A 253 -15.62 -3.65 -14.41
N TRP A 254 -14.43 -4.20 -14.20
CA TRP A 254 -13.83 -5.22 -15.05
C TRP A 254 -13.73 -6.58 -14.35
N ALA A 255 -13.25 -6.64 -13.11
CA ALA A 255 -13.12 -7.88 -12.35
C ALA A 255 -14.48 -8.49 -11.97
N ALA A 256 -15.53 -7.67 -11.93
CA ALA A 256 -16.92 -8.07 -11.70
C ALA A 256 -17.87 -7.58 -12.82
N PRO A 257 -17.73 -8.05 -14.08
CA PRO A 257 -18.38 -7.44 -15.25
C PRO A 257 -19.92 -7.43 -15.23
N LEU A 258 -20.54 -8.31 -14.43
CA LEU A 258 -22.00 -8.38 -14.28
C LEU A 258 -22.57 -7.20 -13.48
N ARG A 259 -21.72 -6.34 -12.88
CA ARG A 259 -22.12 -5.18 -12.06
C ARG A 259 -21.80 -3.82 -12.70
N ARG A 260 -21.66 -3.74 -14.03
CA ARG A 260 -21.39 -2.49 -14.80
C ARG A 260 -22.37 -1.33 -14.54
N GLY A 261 -23.54 -1.58 -13.95
CA GLY A 261 -24.60 -0.58 -13.77
C GLY A 261 -24.33 0.52 -12.74
N VAL A 262 -23.18 0.54 -12.06
CA VAL A 262 -22.88 1.49 -10.96
C VAL A 262 -22.01 2.67 -11.39
N LEU A 263 -21.36 2.60 -12.55
CA LEU A 263 -20.36 3.61 -12.96
C LEU A 263 -20.92 4.55 -14.01
N HIS A 264 -20.75 5.85 -13.79
CA HIS A 264 -20.93 6.85 -14.84
C HIS A 264 -19.67 6.88 -15.71
N GLU A 265 -19.83 7.02 -17.02
CA GLU A 265 -18.70 7.19 -17.94
C GLU A 265 -17.85 8.40 -17.52
N GLY A 266 -16.52 8.26 -17.60
CA GLY A 266 -15.59 9.39 -17.45
C GLY A 266 -15.03 9.65 -16.06
N MET A 267 -15.30 8.81 -15.05
CA MET A 267 -14.71 8.92 -13.71
C MET A 267 -13.20 8.69 -13.75
N ARG A 268 -12.40 9.77 -13.82
CA ARG A 268 -10.96 9.71 -14.07
C ARG A 268 -10.16 10.30 -12.93
N SER A 269 -9.09 9.61 -12.56
CA SER A 269 -8.12 10.20 -11.63
C SER A 269 -7.23 11.23 -12.33
N ARG A 270 -7.14 12.43 -11.75
CA ARG A 270 -6.16 13.46 -12.12
C ARG A 270 -4.92 13.44 -11.23
N THR A 271 -4.92 12.61 -10.20
CA THR A 271 -3.83 12.46 -9.24
C THR A 271 -3.07 11.18 -9.56
N ALA A 272 -1.74 11.26 -9.63
CA ALA A 272 -0.93 10.10 -9.97
C ALA A 272 -0.86 9.07 -8.84
N ASN A 273 -0.84 9.52 -7.58
CA ASN A 273 -0.49 8.70 -6.43
C ASN A 273 -1.34 9.09 -5.20
N ILE A 274 -1.59 8.13 -4.31
CA ILE A 274 -2.17 8.41 -2.98
C ILE A 274 -1.61 7.44 -1.95
N SER A 275 -1.44 7.93 -0.72
CA SER A 275 -1.12 7.10 0.45
C SER A 275 -2.28 7.16 1.43
N LEU A 276 -2.70 6.00 1.92
CA LEU A 276 -3.81 5.80 2.84
C LEU A 276 -3.26 5.11 4.09
N THR A 277 -3.83 5.44 5.24
CA THR A 277 -3.35 4.90 6.52
C THR A 277 -4.52 4.56 7.42
N ALA A 278 -4.35 3.51 8.24
CA ALA A 278 -5.27 3.17 9.32
C ALA A 278 -4.48 2.82 10.58
N GLU A 279 -4.96 3.26 11.74
CA GLU A 279 -4.43 2.88 13.05
C GLU A 279 -5.56 2.42 13.96
N LEU A 280 -5.51 1.16 14.40
CA LEU A 280 -6.57 0.51 15.18
C LEU A 280 -6.01 -0.62 16.04
N SER A 281 -6.85 -1.34 16.80
CA SER A 281 -6.46 -2.60 17.43
C SER A 281 -6.90 -3.80 16.59
N LEU A 282 -6.34 -4.98 16.84
CA LEU A 282 -6.80 -6.22 16.19
C LEU A 282 -8.28 -6.52 16.49
N ALA A 283 -8.74 -6.24 17.72
CA ALA A 283 -10.15 -6.27 18.09
C ALA A 283 -10.97 -5.28 17.25
N GLY A 284 -10.50 -4.03 17.12
CA GLY A 284 -11.17 -3.01 16.32
C GLY A 284 -11.32 -3.41 14.85
N LEU A 285 -10.30 -4.03 14.27
CA LEU A 285 -10.34 -4.58 12.91
C LEU A 285 -11.36 -5.72 12.80
N THR A 286 -11.42 -6.60 13.80
CA THR A 286 -12.35 -7.74 13.81
C THR A 286 -13.80 -7.27 13.91
N SER A 287 -14.09 -6.33 14.81
CA SER A 287 -15.46 -5.87 15.10
C SER A 287 -16.03 -4.93 14.04
N ASN A 288 -15.19 -4.16 13.34
CA ASN A 288 -15.62 -3.12 12.41
C ASN A 288 -15.06 -3.35 11.00
N PHE A 289 -14.87 -4.62 10.61
CA PHE A 289 -14.10 -5.00 9.41
C PHE A 289 -14.49 -4.22 8.13
N ASN A 290 -15.79 -4.20 7.80
CA ASN A 290 -16.27 -3.51 6.59
C ASN A 290 -16.06 -2.00 6.66
N ASP A 291 -16.27 -1.41 7.84
CA ASP A 291 -16.15 0.02 8.07
C ASP A 291 -14.70 0.46 7.96
N VAL A 292 -13.77 -0.33 8.51
CA VAL A 292 -12.33 -0.08 8.39
C VAL A 292 -11.88 -0.15 6.93
N VAL A 293 -12.37 -1.13 6.15
CA VAL A 293 -12.07 -1.21 4.70
C VAL A 293 -12.62 0.02 3.97
N HIS A 294 -13.86 0.42 4.27
CA HIS A 294 -14.50 1.59 3.67
C HIS A 294 -13.75 2.89 3.99
N GLU A 295 -13.52 3.18 5.26
CA GLU A 295 -12.82 4.40 5.72
C GLU A 295 -11.40 4.48 5.16
N THR A 296 -10.71 3.34 5.05
CA THR A 296 -9.37 3.28 4.46
C THR A 296 -9.39 3.65 2.97
N LEU A 297 -10.40 3.21 2.21
CA LEU A 297 -10.43 3.34 0.75
C LEU A 297 -11.24 4.52 0.23
N ALA A 298 -12.11 5.14 1.03
CA ALA A 298 -12.92 6.27 0.60
C ALA A 298 -12.07 7.39 -0.08
N PRO A 299 -10.91 7.81 0.47
CA PRO A 299 -10.10 8.84 -0.18
C PRO A 299 -9.51 8.43 -1.54
N LEU A 300 -9.30 7.13 -1.78
CA LEU A 300 -8.85 6.63 -3.09
C LEU A 300 -9.92 6.82 -4.14
N TYR A 301 -11.17 6.48 -3.80
CA TYR A 301 -12.30 6.57 -4.72
C TYR A 301 -12.68 8.02 -5.05
N GLU A 302 -12.53 8.94 -4.09
CA GLU A 302 -12.73 10.38 -4.31
C GLU A 302 -11.84 10.94 -5.43
N LEU A 303 -10.66 10.35 -5.69
CA LEU A 303 -9.77 10.79 -6.77
C LEU A 303 -10.39 10.62 -8.17
N PHE A 304 -11.34 9.71 -8.32
CA PHE A 304 -12.00 9.41 -9.60
C PHE A 304 -13.26 10.25 -9.77
N ASP A 305 -13.06 11.57 -9.92
CA ASP A 305 -14.13 12.57 -10.07
C ASP A 305 -15.16 12.56 -8.93
N GLY A 306 -14.71 12.28 -7.70
CA GLY A 306 -15.58 12.27 -6.53
C GLY A 306 -16.51 11.06 -6.45
N PHE A 307 -16.11 9.91 -7.01
CA PHE A 307 -16.87 8.67 -6.87
C PHE A 307 -17.10 8.34 -5.39
N ASP A 308 -18.36 8.30 -5.00
CA ASP A 308 -18.79 7.97 -3.63
C ASP A 308 -18.86 6.44 -3.46
N ALA A 309 -17.76 5.85 -3.00
CA ALA A 309 -17.69 4.45 -2.66
C ALA A 309 -18.39 4.17 -1.32
N THR A 310 -19.73 4.25 -1.31
CA THR A 310 -20.55 4.09 -0.10
C THR A 310 -20.20 2.84 0.71
N GLN A 311 -20.47 2.88 2.02
CA GLN A 311 -20.34 1.72 2.91
C GLN A 311 -21.11 0.48 2.40
N GLN A 312 -22.27 0.71 1.76
CA GLN A 312 -23.07 -0.36 1.15
C GLN A 312 -22.33 -0.98 -0.05
N PHE A 313 -21.74 -0.17 -0.93
CA PHE A 313 -20.91 -0.64 -2.03
C PHE A 313 -19.77 -1.53 -1.51
N VAL A 314 -18.98 -1.03 -0.56
CA VAL A 314 -17.85 -1.78 0.03
C VAL A 314 -18.31 -3.10 0.67
N THR A 315 -19.38 -3.08 1.47
CA THR A 315 -19.95 -4.28 2.07
C THR A 315 -20.38 -5.31 1.02
N SER A 316 -21.01 -4.84 -0.07
CA SER A 316 -21.47 -5.71 -1.15
C SER A 316 -20.33 -6.35 -1.95
N GLU A 317 -19.19 -5.65 -2.07
CA GLU A 317 -17.99 -6.16 -2.74
C GLU A 317 -17.23 -7.14 -1.86
N ILE A 318 -17.14 -6.89 -0.55
CA ILE A 318 -16.58 -7.85 0.42
C ILE A 318 -17.38 -9.16 0.40
N ALA A 319 -18.71 -9.09 0.45
CA ALA A 319 -19.56 -10.27 0.40
C ALA A 319 -19.43 -11.04 -0.93
N GLU A 320 -19.29 -10.33 -2.06
CA GLU A 320 -19.05 -10.96 -3.37
C GLU A 320 -17.71 -11.68 -3.39
N PHE A 321 -16.63 -11.01 -2.96
CA PHE A 321 -15.30 -11.61 -2.85
C PHE A 321 -15.34 -12.89 -2.03
N GLN A 322 -15.99 -12.85 -0.85
CA GLN A 322 -16.13 -14.02 0.02
C GLN A 322 -16.83 -15.18 -0.70
N ASN A 323 -17.98 -14.90 -1.33
CA ASN A 323 -18.76 -15.90 -2.05
C ASN A 323 -17.99 -16.49 -3.24
N ALA A 324 -17.28 -15.66 -4.00
CA ALA A 324 -16.48 -16.08 -5.13
C ALA A 324 -15.34 -17.00 -4.69
N MET A 325 -14.62 -16.64 -3.63
CA MET A 325 -13.51 -17.42 -3.11
C MET A 325 -13.97 -18.75 -2.49
N LEU A 326 -15.10 -18.76 -1.76
CA LEU A 326 -15.70 -19.99 -1.24
C LEU A 326 -16.08 -20.98 -2.34
N ARG A 327 -16.64 -20.50 -3.46
CA ARG A 327 -16.94 -21.36 -4.63
C ARG A 327 -15.69 -21.97 -5.26
N LEU A 328 -14.55 -21.30 -5.12
CA LEU A 328 -13.24 -21.76 -5.60
C LEU A 328 -12.49 -22.62 -4.54
N GLY A 329 -13.10 -22.86 -3.37
CA GLY A 329 -12.52 -23.68 -2.30
C GLY A 329 -11.52 -22.96 -1.40
N HIS A 330 -11.48 -21.63 -1.44
CA HIS A 330 -10.62 -20.79 -0.60
C HIS A 330 -11.33 -20.37 0.69
N ASN A 331 -10.55 -19.97 1.70
CA ASN A 331 -11.06 -19.46 2.97
C ASN A 331 -10.74 -17.96 3.14
N PRO A 332 -11.53 -17.06 2.53
CA PRO A 332 -11.20 -15.65 2.37
C PRO A 332 -11.26 -14.82 3.67
N MET A 333 -11.86 -15.36 4.74
CA MET A 333 -12.06 -14.65 6.00
C MET A 333 -11.90 -15.61 7.17
N PRO A 334 -11.33 -15.16 8.31
CA PRO A 334 -11.45 -15.91 9.55
C PRO A 334 -12.93 -16.07 9.91
N ALA A 335 -13.30 -17.24 10.45
CA ALA A 335 -14.62 -17.42 11.05
C ALA A 335 -14.84 -16.32 12.10
N THR A 336 -15.92 -15.55 11.96
CA THR A 336 -16.37 -14.65 13.02
C THR A 336 -16.63 -15.50 14.27
N PRO A 337 -16.10 -15.10 15.44
CA PRO A 337 -16.28 -15.83 16.69
C PRO A 337 -17.75 -16.01 17.08
#